data_AF-A0A3P7KVH9-F1
#
_entry.id   AF-A0A3P7KVH9-F1
#
_cell.length_a   1.000
_cell.length_b   1.000
_cell.length_c   1.000
_cell.angle_alpha   90.00
_cell.angle_beta   90.00
_cell.angle_gamma   90.00
#
_symmetry.space_group_name_H-M   'P 1'
#
loop_
_entity.id
_entity.type
_entity.pdbx_description
1 polymer ?
#
loop_
_entity_poly.entity_id
_entity_poly.type
_entity_poly.pdbx_seq_one_letter_code
_entity_poly.pdbx_strand_id
1 'polypeptide(L)'
;MQMPSCEYSVRRDSPNGPTLTFANVGDTVYHVWECNPTDMGMLVKKCFVTDGDGEDHAVIDYDGCSTDASLLSELAYDQNLMRAHATSQVRALRRKTNFSLARKNFESFPYA
;
A
#
# COMPACT_ATOMS: atom_id res chain seq x y z
N MET A 1 -20.70 -15.40 7.51
CA MET A 1 -19.34 -14.86 7.26
C MET A 1 -19.46 -13.39 6.92
N GLN A 2 -18.83 -12.53 7.70
CA GLN A 2 -18.77 -11.09 7.45
C GLN A 2 -17.50 -10.80 6.66
N MET A 3 -17.58 -10.03 5.59
CA MET A 3 -16.40 -9.59 4.85
C MET A 3 -15.56 -8.68 5.76
N PRO A 4 -14.23 -8.89 5.84
CA PRO A 4 -13.38 -8.05 6.66
C PRO A 4 -13.32 -6.64 6.06
N SER A 5 -13.37 -5.63 6.94
CA SER A 5 -13.18 -4.24 6.57
C SER A 5 -11.69 -3.96 6.51
N CYS A 6 -11.19 -3.59 5.32
CA CYS A 6 -9.79 -3.28 5.08
C CYS A 6 -9.59 -1.77 4.91
N GLU A 7 -8.61 -1.25 5.63
CA GLU A 7 -8.19 0.14 5.60
C GLU A 7 -6.76 0.26 5.08
N TYR A 8 -6.54 1.33 4.31
CA TYR A 8 -5.24 1.71 3.81
C TYR A 8 -4.88 3.05 4.41
N SER A 9 -3.70 3.14 4.99
CA SER A 9 -3.15 4.37 5.55
C SER A 9 -1.71 4.56 5.12
N VAL A 10 -1.29 5.82 5.01
CA VAL A 10 0.12 6.18 4.83
C VAL A 10 0.61 6.78 6.14
N ARG A 11 1.77 6.36 6.62
CA ARG A 11 2.35 6.75 7.91
C ARG A 11 3.77 7.29 7.77
N ARG A 12 4.15 8.16 8.70
CA ARG A 12 5.50 8.74 8.78
C ARG A 12 6.40 7.93 9.72
N ASP A 13 7.70 7.89 9.43
CA ASP A 13 8.78 7.34 10.27
C ASP A 13 8.75 5.83 10.50
N SER A 14 7.57 5.20 10.65
CA SER A 14 7.41 3.76 10.78
C SER A 14 6.00 3.28 10.38
N PRO A 15 5.80 1.95 10.19
CA PRO A 15 4.46 1.37 9.97
C PRO A 15 3.48 1.58 11.13
N ASN A 16 3.96 1.90 12.32
CA ASN A 16 3.13 2.22 13.50
C ASN A 16 3.08 3.72 13.79
N GLY A 17 3.73 4.54 12.95
CA GLY A 17 3.82 5.98 13.14
C GLY A 17 2.49 6.70 12.91
N PRO A 18 2.48 8.04 13.08
CA PRO A 18 1.29 8.84 12.85
C PRO A 18 0.88 8.80 11.37
N THR A 19 -0.43 8.85 11.12
CA THR A 19 -0.96 8.97 9.75
C THR A 19 -0.45 10.26 9.12
N LEU A 20 0.08 10.10 7.92
CA LEU A 20 0.71 11.15 7.16
C LEU A 20 -0.37 12.01 6.49
N THR A 21 -0.42 13.28 6.86
CA THR A 21 -1.27 14.28 6.20
C THR A 21 -0.53 15.00 5.08
N PHE A 22 0.76 15.26 5.27
CA PHE A 22 1.63 15.92 4.30
C PHE A 22 3.03 15.31 4.33
N ALA A 23 3.65 15.22 3.16
CA ALA A 23 4.99 14.66 2.95
C ALA A 23 5.80 15.59 2.04
N ASN A 24 7.09 15.73 2.30
CA ASN A 24 7.99 16.46 1.41
C ASN A 24 8.65 15.51 0.40
N VAL A 25 9.08 16.05 -0.73
CA VAL A 25 9.88 15.30 -1.70
C VAL A 25 11.18 14.85 -1.04
N GLY A 26 11.48 13.55 -1.12
CA GLY A 26 12.59 12.90 -0.44
C GLY A 26 12.20 12.23 0.88
N ASP A 27 11.02 12.52 1.44
CA ASP A 27 10.55 11.84 2.65
C ASP A 27 10.30 10.36 2.36
N THR A 28 10.66 9.51 3.33
CA THR A 28 10.31 8.08 3.32
C THR A 28 8.98 7.89 4.03
N VAL A 29 8.05 7.19 3.38
CA VAL A 29 6.69 6.98 3.89
C VAL A 29 6.37 5.49 3.91
N TYR A 30 5.48 5.12 4.83
CA TYR A 30 5.08 3.74 5.07
C TYR A 30 3.62 3.55 4.69
N HIS A 31 3.39 2.73 3.68
CA HIS A 31 2.07 2.26 3.27
C HIS A 31 1.66 1.10 4.16
N VAL A 32 0.49 1.21 4.79
CA VAL A 32 0.00 0.20 5.73
C VAL A 32 -1.42 -0.20 5.35
N TRP A 33 -1.60 -1.50 5.18
CA TRP A 33 -2.86 -2.15 4.91
C TRP A 33 -3.24 -2.99 6.11
N GLU A 34 -4.45 -2.81 6.61
CA GLU A 34 -4.92 -3.47 7.83
C GLU A 34 -6.38 -3.85 7.66
N CYS A 35 -6.72 -5.10 7.93
CA CYS A 35 -8.08 -5.61 7.84
C CYS A 35 -8.58 -6.07 9.22
N ASN A 36 -9.89 -6.02 9.43
CA ASN A 36 -10.56 -6.53 10.64
C ASN A 36 -11.91 -7.18 10.29
N PRO A 37 -12.33 -8.29 10.93
CA PRO A 37 -11.67 -9.05 12.00
C PRO A 37 -10.59 -10.03 11.49
N THR A 38 -9.73 -10.51 12.38
CA THR A 38 -8.49 -11.28 12.11
C THR A 38 -8.66 -12.73 11.65
N ASP A 39 -9.86 -13.10 11.23
CA ASP A 39 -10.25 -14.50 11.03
C ASP A 39 -9.99 -14.96 9.58
N MET A 40 -9.29 -14.14 8.79
CA MET A 40 -9.02 -14.31 7.36
C MET A 40 -7.56 -13.98 7.04
N GLY A 41 -7.12 -14.27 5.82
CA GLY A 41 -5.85 -13.76 5.29
C GLY A 41 -6.11 -12.63 4.30
N MET A 42 -5.24 -11.62 4.29
CA MET A 42 -5.24 -10.57 3.27
C MET A 42 -4.08 -10.79 2.29
N LEU A 43 -4.37 -10.64 1.00
CA LEU A 43 -3.34 -10.48 -0.02
C LEU A 43 -3.54 -9.15 -0.75
N VAL A 44 -2.51 -8.31 -0.70
CA VAL A 44 -2.47 -7.06 -1.48
C VAL A 44 -1.92 -7.38 -2.85
N LYS A 45 -2.63 -7.02 -3.92
CA LYS A 45 -2.20 -7.24 -5.29
C LYS A 45 -2.82 -6.23 -6.24
N LYS A 46 -2.30 -6.14 -7.47
CA LYS A 46 -2.80 -5.24 -8.52
C LYS A 46 -2.81 -3.78 -8.04
N CYS A 47 -1.79 -3.30 -7.35
CA CYS A 47 -1.75 -1.88 -6.99
C CYS A 47 -1.18 -1.06 -8.15
N PHE A 48 -1.81 0.07 -8.41
CA PHE A 48 -1.43 0.97 -9.48
C PHE A 48 -1.13 2.37 -8.93
N VAL A 49 -0.19 3.04 -9.58
CA VAL A 49 0.13 4.46 -9.37
C VAL A 49 -0.24 5.21 -10.64
N THR A 50 -1.08 6.22 -10.48
CA THR A 50 -1.47 7.08 -11.59
C THR A 50 -0.51 8.26 -11.68
N ASP A 51 0.10 8.46 -12.84
CA ASP A 51 1.08 9.53 -13.09
C ASP A 51 0.45 10.94 -13.21
N GLY A 52 -0.88 11.00 -13.28
CA GLY A 52 -1.65 12.21 -13.44
C GLY A 52 -2.06 12.53 -14.88
N ASP A 53 -1.36 12.00 -15.88
CA ASP A 53 -1.73 12.07 -17.29
C ASP A 53 -2.71 10.94 -17.67
N GLY A 54 -2.98 10.03 -16.72
CA GLY A 54 -4.02 9.00 -16.82
C GLY A 54 -3.46 7.61 -17.12
N GLU A 55 -2.13 7.47 -17.14
CA GLU A 55 -1.49 6.17 -17.20
C GLU A 55 -1.33 5.59 -15.78
N ASP A 56 -1.81 4.36 -15.65
CA ASP A 56 -1.69 3.57 -14.43
C ASP A 56 -0.50 2.63 -14.56
N HIS A 57 0.49 2.81 -13.69
CA HIS A 57 1.65 1.92 -13.61
C HIS A 57 1.46 0.93 -12.48
N ALA A 58 1.50 -0.38 -12.80
CA ALA A 58 1.44 -1.42 -11.78
C ALA A 58 2.70 -1.37 -10.92
N VAL A 59 2.53 -1.18 -9.61
CA VAL A 59 3.60 -1.24 -8.59
C VAL A 59 3.55 -2.53 -7.78
N ILE A 60 2.39 -3.20 -7.78
CA ILE A 60 2.23 -4.56 -7.25
C ILE A 60 1.54 -5.37 -8.32
N ASP A 61 2.12 -6.51 -8.69
CA ASP A 61 1.59 -7.40 -9.72
C ASP A 61 0.38 -8.23 -9.23
N TYR A 62 -0.02 -9.22 -10.04
CA TYR A 62 -1.14 -10.10 -9.77
C TYR A 62 -0.86 -11.13 -8.66
N ASP A 63 0.42 -11.41 -8.39
CA ASP A 63 0.87 -12.38 -7.40
C ASP A 63 1.15 -11.70 -6.05
N GLY A 64 1.13 -10.36 -6.00
CA GLY A 64 1.37 -9.58 -4.78
C GLY A 64 2.83 -9.16 -4.59
N CYS A 65 3.65 -9.28 -5.64
CA CYS A 65 5.05 -8.88 -5.62
C CYS A 65 5.22 -7.44 -6.11
N SER A 66 6.21 -6.73 -5.55
CA SER A 66 6.56 -5.40 -6.05
C SER A 66 7.20 -5.53 -7.43
N THR A 67 6.66 -4.80 -8.40
CA THR A 67 7.20 -4.76 -9.77
C THR A 67 8.39 -3.80 -9.89
N ASP A 68 8.48 -2.82 -8.98
CA ASP A 68 9.55 -1.83 -8.96
C ASP A 68 9.90 -1.44 -7.52
N ALA A 69 10.96 -2.08 -7.00
CA ALA A 69 11.50 -1.83 -5.66
C ALA A 69 11.98 -0.39 -5.44
N SER A 70 12.21 0.39 -6.50
CA SER A 70 12.64 1.79 -6.42
C SER A 70 11.48 2.76 -6.17
N LEU A 71 10.26 2.34 -6.49
CA LEU A 71 9.01 3.05 -6.25
C LEU A 71 8.32 2.56 -4.97
N LEU A 72 8.26 1.25 -4.76
CA LEU A 72 7.63 0.64 -3.59
C LEU A 72 8.42 -0.60 -3.17
N SER A 73 8.79 -0.70 -1.90
CA SER A 73 9.46 -1.90 -1.38
C SER A 73 8.57 -3.13 -1.49
N GLU A 74 9.17 -4.31 -1.34
CA GLU A 74 8.41 -5.54 -1.11
C GLU A 74 7.47 -5.39 0.10
N LEU A 75 6.33 -6.09 0.04
CA LEU A 75 5.33 -6.08 1.09
C LEU A 75 5.75 -7.02 2.22
N ALA A 76 5.80 -6.48 3.42
CA ALA A 76 6.00 -7.23 4.64
C ALA A 76 4.66 -7.47 5.32
N TYR A 77 4.24 -8.74 5.38
CA TYR A 77 3.04 -9.18 6.08
C TYR A 77 3.36 -9.49 7.55
N ASP A 78 2.43 -9.18 8.43
CA ASP A 78 2.50 -9.57 9.84
C ASP A 78 2.12 -11.04 10.03
N GLN A 79 2.41 -11.61 11.21
CA GLN A 79 2.24 -13.05 11.49
C GLN A 79 0.80 -13.54 11.30
N ASN A 80 -0.18 -12.67 11.50
CA ASN A 80 -1.60 -12.97 11.34
C ASN A 80 -2.12 -12.79 9.91
N LEU A 81 -1.27 -12.34 8.96
CA LEU A 81 -1.62 -12.03 7.57
C LEU A 81 -2.74 -10.98 7.40
N MET A 82 -3.06 -10.25 8.46
CA MET A 82 -4.14 -9.26 8.49
C MET A 82 -3.62 -7.82 8.40
N ARG A 83 -2.31 -7.68 8.48
CA ARG A 83 -1.62 -6.42 8.30
C ARG A 83 -0.45 -6.60 7.34
N ALA A 84 -0.31 -5.68 6.40
CA ALA A 84 0.82 -5.62 5.48
C ALA A 84 1.36 -4.20 5.45
N HIS A 85 2.67 -4.06 5.23
CA HIS A 85 3.29 -2.76 5.06
C HIS A 85 4.34 -2.75 3.97
N ALA A 86 4.49 -1.60 3.31
CA ALA A 86 5.55 -1.35 2.34
C ALA A 86 6.07 0.07 2.51
N THR A 87 7.31 0.31 2.09
CA THR A 87 7.99 1.59 2.20
C THR A 87 8.18 2.19 0.81
N SER A 88 7.95 3.49 0.67
CA SER A 88 8.24 4.23 -0.57
C SER A 88 8.94 5.54 -0.27
N GLN A 89 9.56 6.12 -1.29
CA GLN A 89 10.10 7.47 -1.23
C GLN A 89 9.22 8.44 -2.03
N VAL A 90 8.93 9.59 -1.42
CA VAL A 90 8.15 10.65 -2.05
C VAL A 90 9.01 11.33 -3.12
N ARG A 91 8.69 11.09 -4.38
CA ARG A 91 9.35 11.69 -5.57
C ARG A 91 8.45 12.68 -6.30
N ALA A 92 8.83 13.94 -6.43
CA ALA A 92 8.06 14.85 -7.29
C ALA A 92 8.02 14.33 -8.74
N LEU A 93 6.88 13.78 -9.16
CA LEU A 93 6.58 13.64 -10.58
C LEU A 93 6.38 15.06 -11.12
N ARG A 94 7.09 15.41 -12.19
CA ARG A 94 7.16 16.78 -12.74
C ARG A 94 5.81 17.41 -13.11
N ARG A 95 4.67 16.70 -12.98
CA ARG A 95 3.34 17.14 -13.39
C ARG A 95 2.20 17.07 -12.37
N LYS A 96 2.34 16.56 -11.14
CA LYS A 96 1.23 16.67 -10.15
C LYS A 96 1.66 16.83 -8.69
N THR A 97 0.82 17.59 -7.98
CA THR A 97 0.87 18.03 -6.58
C THR A 97 0.24 17.05 -5.58
N ASN A 98 -0.09 15.82 -5.97
CA ASN A 98 -0.67 14.83 -5.06
C ASN A 98 -0.11 13.43 -5.30
N PHE A 99 0.48 12.87 -4.24
CA PHE A 99 0.94 11.50 -4.12
C PHE A 99 -0.24 10.55 -3.86
N SER A 100 -1.09 10.34 -4.87
CA SER A 100 -2.15 9.31 -4.79
C SER A 100 -1.53 7.94 -5.06
N LEU A 101 -0.86 7.35 -4.07
CA LEU A 101 -0.38 5.97 -4.18
C LEU A 101 -1.47 4.97 -3.76
N ALA A 102 -1.64 3.95 -4.60
CA ALA A 102 -2.43 2.73 -4.43
C ALA A 102 -3.96 2.94 -4.27
N ARG A 103 -4.71 2.68 -5.36
CA ARG A 103 -6.12 2.31 -5.24
C ARG A 103 -6.22 0.99 -4.45
N LYS A 104 -7.24 0.91 -3.58
CA LYS A 104 -7.55 -0.25 -2.73
C LYS A 104 -7.83 -1.49 -3.59
N ASN A 105 -6.81 -2.31 -3.83
CA ASN A 105 -6.96 -3.62 -4.48
C ASN A 105 -6.53 -4.70 -3.47
N PHE A 106 -7.47 -5.06 -2.59
CA PHE A 106 -7.32 -6.18 -1.66
C PHE A 106 -8.22 -7.30 -2.11
N GLU A 107 -7.71 -8.52 -2.06
CA GLU A 107 -8.56 -9.71 -2.03
C GLU A 107 -8.41 -10.34 -0.64
N SER A 108 -9.54 -10.50 0.06
CA SER A 108 -9.62 -11.23 1.31
C SER A 108 -9.95 -12.69 1.01
N PHE A 109 -9.21 -13.61 1.62
CA PHE A 109 -9.44 -15.03 1.48
C PHE A 109 -9.80 -15.63 2.85
N PRO A 110 -10.85 -16.47 2.95
CA PRO A 110 -11.03 -17.29 4.15
C PRO A 110 -9.79 -18.19 4.30
N TYR A 111 -9.28 -18.34 5.52
CA TYR A 111 -8.23 -19.32 5.81
C TYR A 111 -8.67 -20.69 5.24
N ALA A 112 -7.75 -21.37 4.55
CA ALA A 112 -7.87 -22.78 4.21
C ALA A 112 -7.49 -23.65 5.41
#